data_AF-A0A4V6NM09-F1
#
_entry.id   AF-A0A4V6NM09-F1
#
_cell.length_a   1.000
_cell.length_b   1.000
_cell.length_c   1.000
_cell.angle_alpha   90.00
_cell.angle_beta   90.00
_cell.angle_gamma   90.00
#
_symmetry.space_group_name_H-M   'P 1'
#
loop_
_entity.id
_entity.type
_entity.pdbx_description
1 polymer ?
#
loop_
_entity_poly.entity_id
_entity_poly.type
_entity_poly.pdbx_seq_one_letter_code
_entity_poly.pdbx_strand_id
1 'polypeptide(L)'
;MLKLDISRVLLLKGGMKPFTFLLKLGFKRAKAFNVANNRNSSVALDDLEQICLRLNCTPNDVLEWSPSRAEDDIADHALQSIRRKDNAVGVVKLVQGLPAEELEAVERFILERAKK
;
A
#
# COMPACT_ATOMS: atom_id res chain seq x y z
N MET A 1 9.69 -0.90 14.70
CA MET A 1 9.20 -2.13 14.08
C MET A 1 8.97 -1.94 12.59
N LEU A 2 9.65 -2.77 11.80
CA LEU A 2 9.36 -2.97 10.38
C LEU A 2 8.16 -3.93 10.25
N LYS A 3 7.21 -3.63 9.37
CA LYS A 3 6.03 -4.44 9.10
C LYS A 3 5.70 -4.44 7.61
N LEU A 4 4.92 -5.42 7.19
CA LEU A 4 4.30 -5.45 5.87
C LEU A 4 2.90 -4.86 5.99
N ASP A 5 2.64 -3.74 5.33
CA ASP A 5 1.33 -3.10 5.25
C ASP A 5 0.95 -2.85 3.78
N ILE A 6 0.06 -3.69 3.28
CA ILE A 6 -0.46 -3.59 1.90
C ILE A 6 -1.69 -2.69 1.79
N SER A 7 -2.25 -2.22 2.91
CA SER A 7 -3.54 -1.53 2.97
C SER A 7 -3.50 -0.24 2.17
N ARG A 8 -2.42 0.52 2.30
CA ARG A 8 -2.20 1.78 1.57
C ARG A 8 -2.19 1.57 0.05
N VAL A 9 -1.43 0.59 -0.43
CA VAL A 9 -1.29 0.32 -1.87
C VAL A 9 -2.61 -0.19 -2.45
N LEU A 10 -3.33 -1.06 -1.73
CA LEU A 10 -4.65 -1.52 -2.15
C LEU A 10 -5.68 -0.38 -2.22
N LEU A 11 -5.61 0.57 -1.28
CA LEU A 11 -6.49 1.73 -1.29
C LEU A 11 -6.22 2.65 -2.49
N LEU A 12 -4.95 2.87 -2.84
CA LEU A 12 -4.57 3.59 -4.06
C LEU A 12 -5.05 2.90 -5.33
N LYS A 13 -5.16 1.56 -5.32
CA LYS A 13 -5.55 0.73 -6.47
C LYS A 13 -7.05 0.39 -6.53
N GLY A 14 -7.89 1.15 -5.84
CA GLY A 14 -9.35 0.99 -5.90
C GLY A 14 -9.98 0.32 -4.68
N GLY A 15 -9.29 0.28 -3.54
CA GLY A 15 -9.93 0.03 -2.24
C GLY A 15 -10.29 -1.42 -1.93
N MET A 16 -9.53 -2.39 -2.45
CA MET A 16 -9.76 -3.80 -2.10
C MET A 16 -9.35 -4.08 -0.65
N LYS A 17 -10.18 -4.86 0.08
CA LYS A 17 -9.86 -5.28 1.45
C LYS A 17 -8.62 -6.19 1.46
N PRO A 18 -7.60 -5.94 2.32
CA PRO A 18 -6.36 -6.72 2.37
C PRO A 18 -6.57 -8.23 2.51
N PHE A 19 -7.46 -8.64 3.43
CA PHE A 19 -7.74 -10.06 3.65
C PHE A 19 -8.28 -10.75 2.39
N THR A 20 -9.25 -10.12 1.71
CA THR A 20 -9.84 -10.65 0.47
C THR A 20 -8.81 -10.71 -0.65
N PHE A 21 -7.96 -9.69 -0.77
CA PHE A 21 -6.87 -9.66 -1.75
C PHE A 21 -5.92 -10.85 -1.54
N LEU A 22 -5.46 -11.07 -0.31
CA LEU A 22 -4.51 -12.13 0.03
C LEU A 22 -5.09 -13.53 -0.21
N LEU A 23 -6.37 -13.75 0.09
CA LEU A 23 -7.04 -15.02 -0.23
C LEU A 23 -7.09 -15.27 -1.75
N LYS A 24 -7.41 -14.24 -2.53
CA LYS A 24 -7.39 -14.34 -4.01
C LYS A 24 -5.99 -14.56 -4.58
N LEU A 25 -4.96 -14.11 -3.86
CA LEU A 25 -3.56 -14.35 -4.19
C LEU A 25 -3.07 -15.75 -3.78
N GLY A 26 -3.89 -16.54 -3.08
CA GLY A 26 -3.57 -17.92 -2.68
C GLY A 26 -3.05 -18.10 -1.26
N PHE A 27 -3.07 -17.05 -0.42
CA PHE A 27 -2.60 -17.15 0.96
C PHE A 27 -3.54 -18.02 1.80
N LYS A 28 -2.96 -18.87 2.66
CA LYS A 28 -3.72 -19.58 3.69
C LYS A 28 -4.40 -18.59 4.63
N ARG A 29 -5.62 -18.91 5.06
CA ARG A 29 -6.49 -18.01 5.84
C ARG A 29 -5.82 -17.37 7.06
N ALA A 30 -5.09 -18.15 7.87
CA ALA A 30 -4.39 -17.64 9.05
C ALA A 30 -3.29 -16.63 8.69
N LYS A 31 -2.51 -16.94 7.65
CA LYS A 31 -1.46 -16.05 7.12
C LYS A 31 -2.06 -14.76 6.55
N ALA A 32 -3.11 -14.90 5.75
CA ALA A 32 -3.85 -13.77 5.19
C ALA A 32 -4.41 -12.86 6.30
N PHE A 33 -4.96 -13.44 7.37
CA PHE A 33 -5.45 -12.68 8.52
C PHE A 33 -4.32 -11.92 9.22
N ASN A 34 -3.18 -12.55 9.46
CA ASN A 34 -2.06 -11.90 10.13
C ASN A 34 -1.49 -10.75 9.29
N VAL A 35 -1.27 -10.94 8.00
CA VAL A 35 -0.78 -9.88 7.10
C VAL A 35 -1.82 -8.76 6.96
N ALA A 36 -3.10 -9.08 6.78
CA ALA A 36 -4.15 -8.08 6.65
C ALA A 36 -4.33 -7.19 7.89
N ASN A 37 -3.89 -7.66 9.06
CA ASN A 37 -3.96 -6.92 10.32
C ASN A 37 -2.56 -6.45 10.80
N ASN A 38 -1.55 -6.49 9.94
CA ASN A 38 -0.17 -6.07 10.26
C ASN A 38 0.43 -6.78 11.49
N ARG A 39 0.07 -8.05 11.73
CA ARG A 39 0.51 -8.88 12.87
C ARG A 39 1.66 -9.82 12.54
N ASN A 40 2.20 -9.73 11.34
CA ASN A 40 3.29 -10.60 10.89
C ASN A 40 4.63 -10.15 11.50
N SER A 41 5.31 -11.07 12.18
CA SER A 41 6.70 -10.89 12.66
C SER A 41 7.74 -11.28 11.61
N SER A 42 7.33 -11.98 10.56
CA SER A 42 8.14 -12.40 9.42
C SER A 42 7.30 -12.43 8.15
N VAL A 43 7.96 -12.30 7.01
CA VAL A 43 7.36 -12.40 5.67
C VAL A 43 8.31 -13.23 4.82
N ALA A 44 7.80 -14.24 4.12
CA ALA A 44 8.64 -14.97 3.17
C ALA A 44 8.88 -14.08 1.95
N LEU A 45 10.09 -14.09 1.39
CA LEU A 45 10.43 -13.26 0.23
C LEU A 45 9.51 -13.57 -0.96
N ASP A 46 9.18 -14.84 -1.16
CA ASP A 46 8.22 -15.29 -2.19
C ASP A 46 6.84 -14.63 -2.04
N ASP A 47 6.36 -14.43 -0.81
CA ASP A 47 5.09 -13.73 -0.57
C ASP A 47 5.20 -12.26 -0.98
N LEU A 48 6.30 -11.62 -0.58
CA LEU A 48 6.56 -10.22 -0.85
C LEU A 48 6.68 -9.96 -2.35
N GLU A 49 7.39 -10.84 -3.06
CA GLU A 49 7.52 -10.83 -4.50
C GLU A 49 6.15 -11.02 -5.18
N GLN A 50 5.38 -12.04 -4.79
CA GLN A 50 4.04 -12.27 -5.37
C GLN A 50 3.11 -11.08 -5.18
N ILE A 51 3.13 -10.45 -4.00
CA ILE A 51 2.36 -9.23 -3.72
C ILE A 51 2.81 -8.10 -4.65
N CYS A 52 4.13 -7.88 -4.78
CA CYS A 52 4.70 -6.82 -5.61
C CYS A 52 4.39 -7.02 -7.10
N LEU A 53 4.51 -8.25 -7.61
CA LEU A 53 4.15 -8.62 -8.98
C LEU A 53 2.66 -8.36 -9.25
N ARG A 54 1.77 -8.73 -8.31
CA ARG A 54 0.33 -8.53 -8.48
C ARG A 54 -0.06 -7.07 -8.40
N LEU A 55 0.59 -6.31 -7.52
CA LEU A 55 0.27 -4.90 -7.30
C LEU A 55 1.07 -3.97 -8.21
N ASN A 56 2.05 -4.44 -8.97
CA ASN A 56 2.99 -3.57 -9.69
C ASN A 56 3.58 -2.50 -8.75
N CYS A 57 4.24 -2.95 -7.69
CA CYS A 57 4.94 -2.10 -6.72
C CYS A 57 6.28 -2.71 -6.33
N THR A 58 7.07 -1.98 -5.56
CA THR A 58 8.34 -2.45 -4.98
C THR A 58 8.13 -2.93 -3.54
N PRO A 59 9.09 -3.68 -2.96
CA PRO A 59 9.07 -4.04 -1.54
C PRO A 59 8.90 -2.82 -0.61
N ASN A 60 9.56 -1.70 -0.90
CA ASN A 60 9.48 -0.48 -0.08
C ASN A 60 8.11 0.21 -0.15
N ASP A 61 7.28 -0.10 -1.16
CA ASP A 61 5.93 0.45 -1.25
C ASP A 61 4.96 -0.16 -0.22
N VAL A 62 5.23 -1.41 0.17
CA VAL A 62 4.40 -2.21 1.09
C VAL A 62 5.08 -2.49 2.42
N LEU A 63 6.38 -2.26 2.54
CA LEU A 63 7.08 -2.25 3.82
C LEU A 63 6.94 -0.88 4.48
N GLU A 64 6.64 -0.90 5.77
CA GLU A 64 6.53 0.29 6.60
C GLU A 64 7.36 0.12 7.86
N TRP A 65 8.06 1.19 8.24
CA TRP A 65 8.80 1.24 9.48
C TRP A 65 8.29 2.38 10.36
N SER A 66 8.13 2.06 11.64
CA SER A 66 7.96 3.04 12.71
C SER A 66 8.94 2.68 13.83
N PRO A 67 9.57 3.62 14.55
CA PRO A 67 10.48 3.29 15.64
C PRO A 67 9.77 2.46 16.73
N SER A 68 10.43 1.42 17.25
CA SER A 68 9.86 0.63 18.37
C SER A 68 10.08 1.32 19.71
N ARG A 69 11.15 2.10 19.82
CA ARG A 69 11.53 2.88 21.00
C ARG A 69 11.89 4.29 20.56
N ALA A 70 11.78 5.25 21.46
CA ALA A 70 12.09 6.65 21.15
C ALA A 70 13.55 6.82 20.71
N GLU A 71 14.49 6.05 21.29
CA GLU A 71 15.90 6.10 20.89
C GLU A 71 16.17 5.65 19.44
N ASP A 72 15.28 4.86 18.83
CA ASP A 72 15.41 4.40 17.45
C ASP A 72 14.94 5.46 16.43
N ASP A 73 14.28 6.54 16.88
CA ASP A 73 13.71 7.58 16.02
C ASP A 73 14.77 8.64 15.63
N ILE A 74 15.77 8.20 14.86
CA ILE A 74 16.86 9.06 14.37
C ILE A 74 16.38 9.79 13.11
N ALA A 75 16.41 11.13 13.14
CA ALA A 75 15.85 11.98 12.09
C ALA A 75 16.46 11.74 10.70
N ASP A 76 17.79 11.52 10.63
CA ASP A 76 18.53 11.37 9.37
C ASP A 76 18.76 9.91 8.96
N HIS A 77 18.09 8.96 9.62
CA HIS A 77 18.24 7.55 9.30
C HIS A 77 17.46 7.15 8.04
N ALA A 78 18.05 6.29 7.20
CA ALA A 78 17.46 5.89 5.91
C ALA A 78 16.06 5.24 6.02
N LEU A 79 15.75 4.57 7.15
CA LEU A 79 14.43 3.97 7.39
C LEU A 79 13.29 4.99 7.49
N GLN A 80 13.59 6.28 7.73
CA GLN A 80 12.58 7.34 7.68
C GLN A 80 11.94 7.44 6.29
N SER A 81 12.63 7.01 5.22
CA SER A 81 12.09 6.99 3.85
C SER A 81 10.87 6.06 3.66
N ILE A 82 10.77 5.01 4.46
CA ILE A 82 9.64 4.05 4.44
C ILE A 82 8.71 4.22 5.65
N ARG A 83 8.88 5.29 6.43
CA ARG A 83 7.93 5.70 7.45
C ARG A 83 6.76 6.41 6.79
N ARG A 84 5.54 5.90 6.98
CA ARG A 84 4.33 6.50 6.43
C ARG A 84 3.72 7.43 7.47
N LYS A 85 3.54 8.70 7.10
CA LYS A 85 2.90 9.72 7.95
C LYS A 85 1.42 9.91 7.62
N ASP A 86 1.06 9.67 6.36
CA ASP A 86 -0.28 9.95 5.84
C ASP A 86 -1.00 8.68 5.37
N ASN A 87 -2.29 8.61 5.68
CA ASN A 87 -3.17 7.59 5.14
C ASN A 87 -3.51 7.93 3.69
N ALA A 88 -3.40 6.95 2.79
CA ALA A 88 -3.91 7.13 1.43
C ALA A 88 -5.42 7.41 1.49
N VAL A 89 -5.90 8.41 0.74
CA VAL A 89 -7.34 8.67 0.60
C VAL A 89 -7.94 7.79 -0.51
N GLY A 90 -7.12 7.45 -1.52
CA GLY A 90 -7.53 6.72 -2.73
C GLY A 90 -8.13 7.67 -3.78
N VAL A 91 -7.75 7.48 -5.04
CA VAL A 91 -8.10 8.40 -6.14
C VAL A 91 -9.61 8.55 -6.29
N VAL A 92 -10.36 7.45 -6.23
CA VAL A 92 -11.83 7.44 -6.37
C VAL A 92 -12.49 8.36 -5.33
N LYS A 93 -12.03 8.32 -4.07
CA LYS A 93 -12.60 9.18 -3.01
C LYS A 93 -12.28 10.66 -3.22
N LEU A 94 -11.11 10.98 -3.77
CA LEU A 94 -10.72 12.36 -4.04
C LEU A 94 -11.61 13.00 -5.12
N VAL A 95 -12.05 12.20 -6.10
CA VAL A 95 -12.80 12.71 -7.26
C VAL A 95 -14.31 12.55 -7.12
N GLN A 96 -14.80 11.85 -6.09
CA GLN A 96 -16.23 11.50 -5.95
C GLN A 96 -17.16 12.72 -5.87
N GLY A 97 -16.69 13.85 -5.36
CA GLY A 97 -17.49 15.07 -5.23
C GLY A 97 -17.36 16.06 -6.39
N LEU A 98 -16.57 15.73 -7.42
CA LEU A 98 -16.31 16.64 -8.53
C LEU A 98 -17.49 16.63 -9.53
N PRO A 99 -17.83 17.80 -10.12
CA PRO A 99 -18.73 17.86 -11.28
C PRO A 99 -18.19 17.07 -12.46
N ALA A 100 -19.08 16.70 -13.40
CA ALA A 100 -18.72 15.89 -14.56
C ALA A 100 -17.60 16.51 -15.41
N GLU A 101 -17.63 17.83 -15.65
CA GLU A 101 -16.60 18.54 -16.42
C GLU A 101 -15.19 18.43 -15.79
N GLU A 102 -15.11 18.54 -14.46
CA GLU A 102 -13.85 18.39 -13.72
C GLU A 102 -13.36 16.93 -13.73
N LEU A 103 -14.28 15.95 -13.71
CA LEU A 103 -13.93 14.54 -13.87
C LEU A 103 -13.33 14.24 -15.25
N GLU A 104 -13.87 14.83 -16.31
CA GLU A 104 -13.31 14.71 -17.67
C GLU A 104 -11.89 15.31 -17.76
N ALA A 105 -11.63 16.42 -17.05
CA ALA A 105 -10.30 17.01 -16.97
C ALA A 105 -9.31 16.07 -16.26
N VAL A 106 -9.74 15.44 -15.16
CA VAL A 106 -8.94 14.43 -14.44
C VAL A 106 -8.66 13.22 -15.32
N GLU A 107 -9.67 12.71 -16.05
CA GLU A 107 -9.51 11.58 -16.96
C GLU A 107 -8.45 11.88 -18.04
N ARG A 108 -8.56 13.05 -18.69
CA ARG A 108 -7.62 13.49 -19.72
C ARG A 108 -6.18 13.54 -19.21
N PHE A 109 -5.99 14.11 -18.02
CA PHE A 109 -4.69 14.17 -17.37
C PHE A 109 -4.09 12.78 -17.10
N ILE A 110 -4.90 11.83 -16.64
CA ILE A 110 -4.47 10.45 -16.41
C ILE A 110 -4.08 9.77 -17.73
N LEU A 111 -4.89 9.95 -18.79
CA LEU A 111 -4.62 9.37 -20.11
C LEU A 111 -3.32 9.90 -20.73
N GLU A 112 -3.00 11.18 -20.55
CA GLU A 112 -1.73 11.76 -21.02
C GLU A 112 -0.51 11.18 -20.30
N ARG A 113 -0.64 10.92 -18.99
CA ARG A 113 0.42 10.29 -18.19
C ARG A 113 0.61 8.81 -18.52
N ALA A 114 -0.47 8.09 -18.83
CA ALA A 114 -0.43 6.66 -19.13
C ALA A 114 0.12 6.30 -20.52
N LYS A 115 0.16 7.27 -21.45
CA LYS A 115 0.72 7.11 -22.80
C LYS A 115 2.23 7.32 -22.88
N LYS A 116 2.87 7.72 -21.77
CA LYS A 116 4.34 7.84 -21.65
C LYS A 116 4.92 6.58 -21.03
#